data_AF-V5FWE4-F1
#
_entry.id   AF-V5FWE4-F1
#
_cell.length_a   1.000
_cell.length_b   1.000
_cell.length_c   1.000
_cell.angle_alpha   90.00
_cell.angle_beta   90.00
_cell.angle_gamma   90.00
#
_symmetry.space_group_name_H-M   'P 1'
#
loop_
_entity.id
_entity.type
_entity.pdbx_description
1 polymer ?
#
loop_
_entity_poly.entity_id
_entity_poly.type
_entity_poly.pdbx_seq_one_letter_code
_entity_poly.pdbx_strand_id
1 'polypeptide(L)'
;PITSKIMFALFIFMIAIILLNLLNGLAVSDTQQIKNNAELVGHIARAQHIRYVESMLLGNILPKNIFKRINDFCCCFPEASNCNFRISKPLAKKACLFPHYLDYKLTVYPNKYGQIYLEKRQSIFGKNCIGSCAYIYLDKETIKRTNRIIQERREALKVKKEDNQIR
;
A
#
# COMPACT_ATOMS: atom_id res chain seq x y z
N PRO A 1 26.58 -56.25 -26.82
CA PRO A 1 27.48 -55.06 -26.77
C PRO A 1 26.80 -53.73 -27.15
N ILE A 2 26.01 -53.70 -28.24
CA ILE A 2 25.38 -52.46 -28.74
C ILE A 2 24.21 -52.01 -27.85
N THR A 3 23.33 -52.94 -27.47
CA THR A 3 22.18 -52.69 -26.57
C THR A 3 22.60 -52.11 -25.22
N SER A 4 23.68 -52.60 -24.61
CA SER A 4 24.22 -52.05 -23.36
C SER A 4 24.70 -50.60 -23.51
N LYS A 5 25.34 -50.26 -24.64
CA LYS A 5 25.74 -48.87 -24.94
C LYS A 5 24.55 -47.95 -25.13
N ILE A 6 23.49 -48.44 -25.80
CA ILE A 6 22.25 -47.68 -25.99
C ILE A 6 21.54 -47.43 -24.65
N MET A 7 21.41 -48.46 -23.81
CA MET A 7 20.80 -48.30 -22.48
C MET A 7 21.59 -47.34 -21.58
N PHE A 8 22.92 -47.40 -21.62
CA PHE A 8 23.78 -46.47 -20.88
C PHE A 8 23.62 -45.03 -21.37
N ALA A 9 23.56 -44.82 -22.69
CA ALA A 9 23.33 -43.50 -23.27
C ALA A 9 21.94 -42.94 -22.91
N LEU A 10 20.89 -43.76 -22.97
CA LEU A 10 19.53 -43.37 -22.55
C LEU A 10 19.46 -43.00 -21.07
N PHE A 11 20.19 -43.73 -20.22
CA PHE A 11 20.26 -43.43 -18.79
C PHE A 11 20.88 -42.06 -18.53
N ILE A 12 22.04 -41.76 -19.13
CA ILE A 12 22.69 -40.45 -19.00
C ILE A 12 21.79 -39.33 -19.54
N PHE A 13 21.11 -39.58 -20.66
CA PHE A 13 20.20 -38.59 -21.26
C PHE A 13 18.99 -38.31 -20.36
N MET A 14 18.43 -39.34 -19.72
CA MET A 14 17.33 -39.17 -18.75
C MET A 14 17.77 -38.36 -17.53
N ILE A 15 18.96 -38.63 -16.99
CA ILE A 15 19.52 -37.83 -15.89
C ILE A 15 19.68 -36.37 -16.32
N ALA A 16 20.21 -36.11 -17.51
CA ALA A 16 20.35 -34.76 -18.04
C ALA A 16 18.98 -34.04 -18.16
N ILE A 17 17.95 -34.70 -18.69
CA ILE A 17 16.59 -34.14 -18.78
C ILE A 17 16.02 -33.81 -17.40
N ILE A 18 16.15 -34.73 -16.44
CA ILE A 18 15.65 -34.54 -15.06
C ILE A 18 16.35 -33.35 -14.41
N LEU A 19 17.68 -33.25 -14.53
CA LEU A 19 18.46 -32.15 -13.97
C LEU A 19 18.08 -30.81 -14.60
N LEU A 20 17.87 -30.76 -15.91
CA LEU A 20 17.48 -29.52 -16.60
C LEU A 20 16.07 -29.07 -16.18
N ASN A 21 15.13 -30.00 -16.05
CA ASN A 21 13.78 -29.71 -15.57
C ASN A 21 13.79 -29.20 -14.12
N LEU A 22 14.61 -29.81 -13.25
CA LEU A 22 14.75 -29.38 -11.87
C LEU A 22 15.39 -27.99 -11.78
N LEU A 23 16.48 -27.74 -12.52
CA LEU A 23 17.17 -26.45 -12.52
C LEU A 23 16.26 -25.33 -13.00
N ASN A 24 15.50 -25.57 -14.08
CA ASN A 24 14.53 -24.61 -14.59
C ASN A 24 13.40 -24.36 -13.57
N GLY A 25 12.89 -25.42 -12.91
CA GLY A 25 11.87 -25.29 -11.87
C GLY A 25 12.34 -24.48 -10.66
N LEU A 26 13.58 -24.68 -10.22
CA LEU A 26 14.20 -23.92 -9.12
C LEU A 26 14.41 -22.46 -9.51
N ALA A 27 14.99 -22.21 -10.68
CA ALA A 27 15.22 -20.85 -11.18
C ALA A 27 13.92 -20.05 -11.35
N VAL A 28 12.84 -20.68 -11.84
CA VAL A 28 11.52 -20.04 -11.95
C VAL A 28 10.95 -19.72 -10.57
N SER A 29 11.09 -20.62 -9.59
CA SER A 29 10.66 -20.37 -8.21
C SER A 29 11.41 -19.17 -7.59
N ASP A 30 12.73 -19.13 -7.74
CA ASP A 30 13.57 -18.06 -7.19
C ASP A 30 13.25 -16.71 -7.85
N THR A 31 13.13 -16.69 -9.18
CA THR A 31 12.76 -15.46 -9.92
C THR A 31 11.35 -14.99 -9.57
N GLN A 32 10.40 -15.89 -9.28
CA GLN A 32 9.05 -15.53 -8.87
C GLN A 32 9.03 -14.89 -7.48
N GLN A 33 9.81 -15.39 -6.52
CA GLN A 33 9.96 -14.78 -5.19
C GLN A 33 10.61 -13.40 -5.29
N ILE A 34 11.68 -13.27 -6.07
CA ILE A 34 12.35 -11.99 -6.32
C ILE A 34 11.40 -10.99 -6.96
N LYS A 35 10.62 -11.42 -7.96
CA LYS A 35 9.61 -10.57 -8.62
C LYS A 35 8.58 -10.04 -7.62
N ASN A 36 8.01 -10.90 -6.77
CA ASN A 36 7.01 -10.49 -5.79
C ASN A 36 7.58 -9.45 -4.79
N ASN A 37 8.82 -9.66 -4.36
CA ASN A 37 9.52 -8.70 -3.49
C ASN A 37 9.80 -7.37 -4.21
N ALA A 38 10.23 -7.43 -5.47
CA ALA A 38 10.50 -6.26 -6.29
C ALA A 38 9.22 -5.47 -6.59
N GLU A 39 8.07 -6.12 -6.77
CA GLU A 39 6.77 -5.45 -6.91
C GLU A 39 6.41 -4.67 -5.63
N LEU A 40 6.55 -5.29 -4.46
CA LEU A 40 6.31 -4.62 -3.18
C LEU A 40 7.24 -3.41 -2.98
N VAL A 41 8.55 -3.60 -3.17
CA VAL A 41 9.53 -2.51 -3.06
C VAL A 41 9.27 -1.43 -4.10
N GLY A 42 8.86 -1.81 -5.31
CA GLY A 42 8.46 -0.89 -6.37
C GLY A 42 7.26 -0.04 -5.98
N HIS A 43 6.24 -0.62 -5.34
CA HIS A 43 5.11 0.14 -4.80
C HIS A 43 5.53 1.10 -3.69
N ILE A 44 6.40 0.66 -2.76
CA ILE A 44 6.95 1.51 -1.70
C ILE A 44 7.72 2.69 -2.29
N ALA A 45 8.62 2.43 -3.24
CA ALA A 45 9.42 3.46 -3.90
C ALA A 45 8.53 4.48 -4.64
N ARG A 46 7.50 4.02 -5.35
CA ARG A 46 6.52 4.93 -5.99
C ARG A 46 5.83 5.83 -4.96
N ALA A 47 5.40 5.29 -3.83
CA ALA A 47 4.78 6.08 -2.77
C ALA A 47 5.75 7.12 -2.16
N GLN A 48 7.02 6.73 -1.97
CA GLN A 48 8.06 7.65 -1.50
C GLN A 48 8.34 8.78 -2.50
N HIS A 49 8.44 8.46 -3.79
CA HIS A 49 8.64 9.46 -4.85
C HIS A 49 7.47 10.45 -4.95
N ILE A 50 6.23 9.95 -4.90
CA ILE A 50 5.03 10.80 -4.89
C ILE A 50 5.14 11.80 -3.75
N ARG A 51 5.44 11.33 -2.54
CA ARG A 51 5.59 12.22 -1.40
C ARG A 51 6.72 13.23 -1.58
N TYR A 52 7.88 12.80 -2.07
CA TYR A 52 9.00 13.72 -2.29
C TYR A 52 8.55 14.90 -3.16
N VAL A 53 7.86 14.60 -4.26
CA VAL A 53 7.25 15.61 -5.13
C VAL A 53 6.19 16.43 -4.40
N GLU A 54 5.27 15.80 -3.65
CA GLU A 54 4.25 16.52 -2.86
C GLU A 54 4.91 17.50 -1.88
N SER A 55 5.90 17.06 -1.11
CA SER A 55 6.59 17.89 -0.13
C SER A 55 7.37 19.04 -0.76
N MET A 56 7.93 18.83 -1.95
CA MET A 56 8.58 19.88 -2.73
C MET A 56 7.58 20.93 -3.23
N LEU A 57 6.43 20.49 -3.75
CA LEU A 57 5.36 21.37 -4.22
C LEU A 57 4.70 22.14 -3.07
N LEU A 58 4.33 21.46 -1.98
CA LEU A 58 3.67 22.07 -0.81
C LEU A 58 4.63 22.91 0.04
N GLY A 59 5.90 22.53 0.13
CA GLY A 59 6.89 23.17 1.00
C GLY A 59 7.50 24.45 0.41
N ASN A 60 7.77 24.45 -0.91
CA ASN A 60 8.52 25.54 -1.57
C ASN A 60 7.70 26.39 -2.54
N ILE A 61 6.65 25.85 -3.16
CA ILE A 61 5.94 26.55 -4.25
C ILE A 61 4.61 27.14 -3.78
N LEU A 62 3.91 26.47 -2.86
CA LEU A 62 2.67 27.00 -2.29
C LEU A 62 2.91 27.68 -0.94
N PRO A 63 2.83 29.02 -0.85
CA PRO A 63 2.91 29.70 0.43
C PRO A 63 1.82 29.18 1.38
N LYS A 64 2.19 28.95 2.65
CA LYS A 64 1.33 28.41 3.72
C LYS A 64 -0.04 29.10 3.82
N ASN A 65 -0.11 30.38 3.44
CA ASN A 65 -1.33 31.20 3.43
C ASN A 65 -2.36 30.77 2.36
N ILE A 66 -1.90 30.26 1.21
CA ILE A 66 -2.78 29.70 0.16
C ILE A 66 -3.36 28.37 0.62
N PHE A 67 -2.55 27.52 1.25
CA PHE A 67 -3.02 26.25 1.82
C PHE A 67 -4.05 26.46 2.92
N LYS A 68 -3.83 27.45 3.80
CA LYS A 68 -4.77 27.80 4.87
C LYS A 68 -6.13 28.23 4.29
N ARG A 69 -6.13 29.08 3.26
CA ARG A 69 -7.36 29.49 2.55
C ARG A 69 -8.05 28.37 1.78
N ILE A 70 -7.32 27.40 1.24
CA ILE A 70 -7.92 26.22 0.57
C ILE A 70 -8.54 25.27 1.61
N ASN A 71 -7.88 25.09 2.75
CA ASN A 71 -8.35 24.23 3.85
C ASN A 71 -9.62 24.81 4.50
N ASP A 72 -9.67 26.13 4.67
CA ASP A 72 -10.84 26.85 5.21
C ASP A 72 -12.05 26.80 4.25
N PHE A 73 -11.83 26.47 2.96
CA PHE A 73 -12.89 26.44 1.94
C PHE A 73 -13.35 25.03 1.58
N CYS A 74 -12.61 23.97 1.95
CA CYS A 74 -12.83 22.66 1.35
C CYS A 74 -12.47 21.49 2.27
N CYS A 75 -13.30 21.23 3.28
CA CYS A 75 -13.29 19.92 3.94
C CYS A 75 -14.23 18.91 3.27
N CYS A 76 -15.20 19.34 2.46
CA CYS A 76 -16.27 18.45 1.97
C CYS A 76 -16.79 18.82 0.55
N PHE A 77 -15.92 18.99 -0.47
CA PHE A 77 -16.35 19.23 -1.87
C PHE A 77 -15.69 18.29 -2.91
N PRO A 78 -16.37 17.18 -3.29
CA PRO A 78 -16.53 16.82 -4.70
C PRO A 78 -17.61 17.74 -5.30
N GLU A 79 -17.37 18.33 -6.47
CA GLU A 79 -18.35 19.15 -7.22
C GLU A 79 -18.92 20.43 -6.54
N ALA A 80 -18.70 21.58 -7.21
CA ALA A 80 -19.32 22.90 -6.99
C ALA A 80 -18.54 23.93 -6.14
N SER A 81 -17.83 24.81 -6.86
CA SER A 81 -18.14 26.26 -6.94
C SER A 81 -16.88 27.08 -7.22
N ASN A 82 -16.96 27.79 -8.34
CA ASN A 82 -16.14 28.91 -8.82
C ASN A 82 -15.07 29.47 -7.85
N CYS A 83 -13.89 28.88 -7.86
CA CYS A 83 -12.68 29.58 -7.44
C CYS A 83 -11.76 29.72 -8.65
N ASN A 84 -11.56 30.95 -9.12
CA ASN A 84 -10.68 31.26 -10.25
C ASN A 84 -9.21 31.14 -9.84
N PHE A 85 -8.64 29.93 -9.91
CA PHE A 85 -7.20 29.71 -9.84
C PHE A 85 -6.78 28.88 -11.07
N ARG A 86 -6.73 29.54 -12.23
CA ARG A 86 -6.76 28.90 -13.55
C ARG A 86 -5.42 28.30 -14.03
N ILE A 87 -4.36 28.27 -13.22
CA ILE A 87 -3.03 27.83 -13.70
C ILE A 87 -2.47 26.62 -12.92
N SER A 88 -2.71 26.50 -11.61
CA SER A 88 -2.17 25.39 -10.78
C SER A 88 -3.19 24.33 -10.34
N LYS A 89 -4.48 24.54 -10.65
CA LYS A 89 -5.59 23.69 -10.19
C LYS A 89 -5.58 22.22 -10.66
N PRO A 90 -5.21 21.86 -11.90
CA PRO A 90 -5.28 20.45 -12.29
C PRO A 90 -4.11 19.64 -11.73
N LEU A 91 -2.93 20.26 -11.58
CA LEU A 91 -1.71 19.55 -11.20
C LEU A 91 -1.68 19.28 -9.70
N ALA A 92 -1.95 20.27 -8.84
CA ALA A 92 -1.97 20.06 -7.40
C ALA A 92 -3.09 19.09 -6.95
N LYS A 93 -4.28 19.16 -7.59
CA LYS A 93 -5.41 18.26 -7.30
C LYS A 93 -5.15 16.82 -7.75
N LYS A 94 -4.29 16.61 -8.77
CA LYS A 94 -3.88 15.28 -9.25
C LYS A 94 -2.60 14.74 -8.61
N ALA A 95 -1.71 15.62 -8.15
CA ALA A 95 -0.40 15.26 -7.62
C ALA A 95 -0.37 15.08 -6.09
N CYS A 96 -1.34 15.63 -5.36
CA CYS A 96 -1.41 15.53 -3.89
C CYS A 96 -2.44 14.47 -3.48
N LEU A 97 -2.00 13.22 -3.36
CA LEU A 97 -2.79 12.11 -2.84
C LEU A 97 -3.02 12.23 -1.33
N PHE A 98 -2.05 12.78 -0.58
CA PHE A 98 -2.16 12.91 0.88
C PHE A 98 -1.63 14.25 1.42
N PRO A 99 -2.30 15.38 1.12
CA PRO A 99 -1.84 16.70 1.54
C PRO A 99 -1.77 16.92 3.07
N HIS A 100 -2.40 16.04 3.87
CA HIS A 100 -2.48 16.16 5.33
C HIS A 100 -1.80 15.01 6.11
N TYR A 101 -1.27 13.97 5.45
CA TYR A 101 -0.67 12.80 6.11
C TYR A 101 0.85 12.77 5.92
N LEU A 102 1.51 13.84 6.38
CA LEU A 102 2.95 14.05 6.17
C LEU A 102 3.87 13.17 7.03
N ASP A 103 3.37 12.32 7.92
CA ASP A 103 4.23 11.56 8.84
C ASP A 103 4.34 10.06 8.48
N TYR A 104 3.94 9.65 7.25
CA TYR A 104 3.94 8.26 6.74
C TYR A 104 3.21 7.23 7.61
N LYS A 105 2.60 7.68 8.70
CA LYS A 105 1.96 6.84 9.70
C LYS A 105 0.46 7.06 9.62
N LEU A 106 -0.20 6.22 8.84
CA LEU A 106 -1.65 6.12 8.86
C LEU A 106 -2.05 5.21 10.01
N THR A 107 -2.52 5.79 11.11
CA THR A 107 -3.03 5.00 12.24
C THR A 107 -4.52 4.79 12.04
N VAL A 108 -4.93 3.54 11.88
CA VAL A 108 -6.33 3.14 11.67
C VAL A 108 -6.82 2.36 12.88
N TYR A 109 -8.01 2.70 13.37
CA TYR A 109 -8.70 2.00 14.44
C TYR A 109 -9.76 1.06 13.87
N PRO A 110 -9.43 -0.24 13.64
CA PRO A 110 -10.40 -1.19 13.10
C PRO A 110 -11.60 -1.40 14.04
N ASN A 111 -11.39 -1.26 15.35
CA ASN A 111 -12.44 -1.33 16.38
C ASN A 111 -13.39 -0.12 16.39
N LYS A 112 -13.06 0.96 15.66
CA LYS A 112 -13.90 2.16 15.52
C LYS A 112 -14.36 2.33 14.08
N TYR A 113 -14.88 1.26 13.47
CA TYR A 113 -15.33 1.25 12.08
C TYR A 113 -14.26 1.79 11.09
N GLY A 114 -12.99 1.44 11.33
CA GLY A 114 -11.87 1.87 10.48
C GLY A 114 -11.60 3.37 10.49
N GLN A 115 -11.85 4.05 11.63
CA GLN A 115 -11.51 5.45 11.81
C GLN A 115 -10.01 5.69 11.66
N ILE A 116 -9.64 6.72 10.91
CA ILE A 116 -8.26 7.17 10.72
C ILE A 116 -7.94 8.21 11.78
N TYR A 117 -6.89 7.96 12.56
CA TYR A 117 -6.33 8.92 13.50
C TYR A 117 -5.56 10.03 12.77
N LEU A 118 -5.79 11.26 13.20
CA LEU A 118 -5.14 12.46 12.69
C LEU A 118 -4.52 13.21 13.86
N GLU A 119 -3.20 13.15 13.98
CA GLU A 119 -2.45 13.70 15.13
C GLU A 119 -2.53 15.23 15.24
N LYS A 120 -2.72 15.95 14.12
CA LYS A 120 -2.60 17.43 14.06
C LYS A 120 -3.91 18.20 13.86
N ARG A 121 -5.09 17.59 13.94
CA ARG A 121 -6.37 18.28 13.63
C ARG A 121 -7.14 18.84 14.83
N GLN A 122 -6.60 18.76 16.04
CA GLN A 122 -7.34 19.16 17.25
C GLN A 122 -7.23 20.65 17.65
N SER A 123 -6.41 21.50 17.01
CA SER A 123 -6.19 22.88 17.50
C SER A 123 -6.55 24.04 16.57
N ILE A 124 -7.16 23.83 15.41
CA ILE A 124 -7.68 24.94 14.59
C ILE A 124 -9.18 24.73 14.37
N PHE A 125 -9.95 24.88 15.45
CA PHE A 125 -11.40 25.05 15.36
C PHE A 125 -11.71 26.49 14.94
N GLY A 126 -11.36 26.81 13.69
CA GLY A 126 -11.72 28.04 13.01
C GLY A 126 -12.84 27.76 12.02
N LYS A 127 -14.08 27.90 12.50
CA LYS A 127 -15.32 28.15 11.76
C LYS A 127 -15.29 28.01 10.22
N ASN A 128 -15.16 26.80 9.66
CA ASN A 128 -15.75 26.44 8.36
C ASN A 128 -15.76 24.92 8.14
N CYS A 129 -16.84 24.45 7.50
CA CYS A 129 -17.35 23.07 7.40
C CYS A 129 -17.83 22.47 8.73
N ILE A 130 -19.12 22.72 9.00
CA ILE A 130 -20.00 22.11 10.02
C ILE A 130 -19.55 20.68 10.36
N GLY A 131 -19.07 20.48 11.60
CA GLY A 131 -19.06 19.30 12.48
C GLY A 131 -18.84 17.85 11.98
N SER A 132 -19.04 17.55 10.71
CA SER A 132 -19.15 16.19 10.14
C SER A 132 -17.85 15.70 9.51
N CYS A 133 -16.97 16.61 9.05
CA CYS A 133 -15.65 16.25 8.52
C CYS A 133 -14.58 16.07 9.64
N ALA A 134 -15.00 15.83 10.90
CA ALA A 134 -14.12 15.61 12.06
C ALA A 134 -13.44 14.23 12.06
N TYR A 135 -14.07 13.24 11.43
CA TYR A 135 -13.62 11.86 11.41
C TYR A 135 -13.58 11.32 9.98
N ILE A 136 -12.44 10.76 9.60
CA ILE A 136 -12.26 10.09 8.31
C ILE A 136 -12.28 8.59 8.59
N TYR A 137 -13.06 7.85 7.81
CA TYR A 137 -13.21 6.41 7.94
C TYR A 137 -12.69 5.73 6.67
N LEU A 138 -12.15 4.54 6.81
CA LEU A 138 -11.90 3.68 5.66
C LEU A 138 -13.22 3.21 5.03
N ASP A 139 -13.14 2.84 3.77
CA ASP A 139 -14.21 2.13 3.09
C ASP A 139 -14.64 0.88 3.88
N LYS A 140 -15.95 0.69 3.99
CA LYS A 140 -16.59 -0.41 4.71
C LYS A 140 -16.14 -1.78 4.19
N GLU A 141 -15.93 -1.92 2.88
CA GLU A 141 -15.46 -3.16 2.27
C GLU A 141 -14.01 -3.46 2.66
N THR A 142 -13.13 -2.46 2.61
CA THR A 142 -11.75 -2.56 3.06
C THR A 142 -11.68 -2.95 4.53
N ILE A 143 -12.52 -2.36 5.39
CA ILE A 143 -12.59 -2.73 6.81
C ILE A 143 -13.05 -4.18 6.97
N LYS A 144 -14.08 -4.61 6.23
CA LYS A 144 -14.58 -5.99 6.27
C LYS A 144 -13.50 -6.98 5.86
N ARG A 145 -12.79 -6.72 4.76
CA ARG A 145 -11.67 -7.54 4.27
C ARG A 145 -10.53 -7.59 5.28
N THR A 146 -10.16 -6.44 5.84
CA THR A 146 -9.09 -6.33 6.85
C THR A 146 -9.44 -7.12 8.11
N ASN A 147 -10.66 -7.01 8.61
CA ASN A 147 -11.12 -7.78 9.77
C ASN A 147 -11.09 -9.28 9.51
N ARG A 148 -11.46 -9.73 8.31
CA ARG A 148 -11.35 -11.14 7.91
C ARG A 148 -9.91 -11.64 7.99
N ILE A 149 -8.97 -10.90 7.40
CA ILE A 149 -7.54 -11.25 7.41
C ILE A 149 -6.99 -11.29 8.85
N ILE A 150 -7.36 -10.33 9.70
CA ILE A 150 -6.95 -10.29 11.11
C ILE A 150 -7.48 -11.52 11.86
N GLN A 151 -8.73 -11.93 11.59
CA GLN A 151 -9.33 -13.08 12.22
C GLN A 151 -8.66 -14.39 11.79
N GLU A 152 -8.47 -14.60 10.49
CA GLU A 152 -7.74 -15.76 9.94
C GLU A 152 -6.34 -15.88 10.57
N ARG A 153 -5.61 -14.76 10.70
CA ARG A 153 -4.28 -14.76 11.35
C ARG A 153 -4.33 -15.10 12.83
N ARG A 154 -5.34 -14.63 13.56
CA ARG A 154 -5.51 -14.97 14.99
C ARG A 154 -5.78 -16.45 15.18
N GLU A 155 -6.60 -17.06 14.32
CA GLU A 155 -6.90 -18.49 14.35
C GLU A 155 -5.65 -19.32 14.04
N ALA A 156 -4.90 -18.96 12.98
CA ALA A 156 -3.62 -19.62 12.66
C ALA A 156 -2.58 -19.50 13.79
N LEU A 157 -2.57 -18.40 14.54
CA LEU A 157 -1.70 -18.23 15.71
C LEU A 157 -2.14 -19.08 16.91
N LYS A 158 -3.44 -19.36 17.08
CA LYS A 158 -3.93 -20.27 18.13
C LYS A 158 -3.52 -21.71 17.84
N VAL A 159 -3.74 -22.18 16.60
CA VAL A 159 -3.35 -23.52 16.16
C VAL A 159 -1.84 -23.73 16.35
N LYS A 160 -1.00 -22.77 15.94
CA LYS A 160 0.46 -22.86 16.17
C LYS A 160 0.86 -22.88 17.65
N LYS A 161 0.08 -22.25 18.54
CA LYS A 161 0.35 -22.29 19.99
C LYS A 161 -0.05 -23.63 20.59
N GLU A 162 -1.13 -24.23 20.11
CA GLU A 162 -1.59 -25.56 20.52
C GLU A 162 -0.61 -26.64 20.05
N ASP A 163 -0.14 -26.58 18.80
CA ASP A 163 0.87 -27.50 18.26
C ASP A 163 2.21 -27.42 19.02
N ASN A 164 2.61 -26.23 19.47
CA ASN A 164 3.81 -26.02 20.28
C ASN A 164 3.67 -26.42 21.75
N GLN A 165 2.45 -26.65 22.25
CA GLN A 165 2.20 -27.14 23.62
C GLN A 165 2.10 -28.67 23.69
N ILE A 166 1.86 -29.33 22.54
CA ILE A 166 1.76 -30.79 22.42
C ILE A 166 3.14 -31.44 22.11
N ARG A 167 4.13 -30.63 21.71
CA ARG A 167 5.52 -31.04 21.45
C ARG A 167 6.43 -30.72 22.63
#